data_AF-A0A7X7ENR9-F1
#
_entry.id   AF-A0A7X7ENR9-F1
#
_cell.length_a   1.000
_cell.length_b   1.000
_cell.length_c   1.000
_cell.angle_alpha   90.00
_cell.angle_beta   90.00
_cell.angle_gamma   90.00
#
_symmetry.space_group_name_H-M   'P 1'
#
loop_
_entity.id
_entity.type
_entity.pdbx_description
1 polymer ?
#
loop_
_entity_poly.entity_id
_entity_poly.type
_entity_poly.pdbx_seq_one_letter_code
_entity_poly.pdbx_strand_id
1 'polypeptide(L)'
;MAEKVSITDIVITWILFWVLTLAGLVIFAATVLVPLWQEHCQLAAEYRAVESQVLRMEQEVNRARGRLMAICVDPQYTERIAINELNLRKAGQEAIRIEPYPILFDQESLAPQTTMAAPTDYSNQEWFKLFLNEKHRRWYLILAGGLLATAFITAIAAKDRRRAEIGL
;
A
#
# COMPACT_ATOMS: atom_id res chain seq x y z
N MET A 1 -31.99 -52.77 20.18
CA MET A 1 -31.71 -51.96 21.39
C MET A 1 -31.40 -50.56 20.91
N ALA A 2 -32.33 -49.62 21.07
CA ALA A 2 -32.14 -48.24 20.63
C ALA A 2 -31.27 -47.51 21.66
N GLU A 3 -30.04 -47.20 21.27
CA GLU A 3 -29.14 -46.33 22.02
C GLU A 3 -29.78 -44.94 22.07
N LYS A 4 -30.20 -44.48 23.27
CA LYS A 4 -30.80 -43.16 23.43
C LYS A 4 -29.74 -42.11 23.08
N VAL A 5 -29.89 -41.45 21.94
CA VAL A 5 -29.10 -40.28 21.60
C VAL A 5 -29.29 -39.24 22.69
N SER A 6 -28.19 -38.90 23.37
CA SER A 6 -28.23 -37.96 24.47
C SER A 6 -28.35 -36.55 23.91
N ILE A 7 -29.14 -35.69 24.56
CA ILE A 7 -29.28 -34.26 24.22
C ILE A 7 -27.90 -33.59 24.11
N THR A 8 -26.92 -34.07 24.87
CA THR A 8 -25.53 -33.63 24.82
C THR A 8 -24.90 -33.75 23.43
N ASP A 9 -25.19 -34.82 22.69
CA ASP A 9 -24.57 -35.08 21.39
C ASP A 9 -25.08 -34.10 20.32
N ILE A 10 -26.35 -33.71 20.43
CA ILE A 10 -26.96 -32.69 19.57
C ILE A 10 -26.33 -31.32 19.84
N VAL A 11 -26.13 -30.97 21.11
CA VAL A 11 -25.51 -29.70 21.49
C VAL A 11 -24.04 -29.66 21.05
N ILE A 12 -23.29 -30.75 21.24
CA ILE A 12 -21.88 -30.84 20.82
C ILE A 12 -21.74 -30.70 19.31
N THR A 13 -22.55 -31.42 18.52
CA THR A 13 -22.51 -31.33 17.05
C THR A 13 -22.88 -29.94 16.55
N TRP A 14 -23.84 -29.27 17.20
CA TRP A 14 -24.20 -27.89 16.90
C TRP A 14 -23.06 -26.90 17.18
N ILE A 15 -22.43 -27.01 18.35
CA ILE A 15 -21.28 -26.15 18.70
C ILE A 15 -20.12 -26.39 17.72
N LEU A 16 -19.80 -27.66 17.46
CA LEU A 16 -18.72 -28.05 16.56
C LEU A 16 -18.94 -27.49 15.14
N PHE A 17 -20.18 -27.57 14.63
CA PHE A 17 -20.55 -26.96 13.34
C PHE A 17 -20.21 -25.47 13.28
N TRP A 18 -20.62 -24.70 14.29
CA TRP A 18 -20.37 -23.26 14.33
C TRP A 18 -18.89 -22.93 14.48
N VAL A 19 -18.17 -23.66 15.33
CA VAL A 19 -16.72 -23.46 15.53
C VAL A 19 -15.95 -23.73 14.24
N LEU A 20 -16.22 -24.84 13.53
CA LEU A 20 -15.56 -25.12 12.26
C LEU A 20 -15.91 -24.09 11.18
N THR A 21 -17.18 -23.69 11.11
CA THR A 21 -17.62 -22.70 10.12
C THR A 21 -16.95 -21.36 10.34
N LEU A 22 -16.88 -20.90 11.59
CA LEU A 22 -16.23 -19.64 11.94
C LEU A 22 -14.72 -19.70 11.71
N ALA A 23 -14.06 -20.79 12.11
CA ALA A 23 -12.63 -20.99 11.87
C ALA A 23 -12.30 -20.99 10.36
N GLY A 24 -13.08 -21.72 9.55
CA GLY A 24 -12.91 -21.74 8.10
C GLY A 24 -13.11 -20.36 7.47
N LEU A 25 -14.13 -19.62 7.92
CA LEU A 25 -14.44 -18.28 7.42
C LEU A 25 -13.36 -17.26 7.81
N VAL A 26 -12.81 -17.32 9.03
CA VAL A 26 -11.71 -16.45 9.46
C VAL A 26 -10.45 -16.71 8.64
N ILE A 27 -10.08 -17.97 8.43
CA ILE A 27 -8.92 -18.33 7.60
C ILE A 27 -9.14 -17.85 6.17
N PHE A 28 -10.31 -18.11 5.60
CA PHE A 28 -10.66 -17.66 4.25
C PHE A 28 -10.58 -16.13 4.12
N ALA A 29 -11.20 -15.40 5.05
CA ALA A 29 -11.20 -13.95 5.08
C ALA A 29 -9.77 -13.40 5.19
N ALA A 30 -8.95 -13.90 6.11
CA ALA A 30 -7.54 -13.50 6.23
C ALA A 30 -6.77 -13.77 4.93
N THR A 31 -7.00 -14.91 4.29
CA THR A 31 -6.28 -15.33 3.08
C THR A 31 -6.60 -14.47 1.85
N VAL A 32 -7.81 -13.90 1.78
CA VAL A 32 -8.25 -13.03 0.68
C VAL A 32 -8.05 -11.55 1.00
N LEU A 33 -8.31 -11.13 2.24
CA LEU A 33 -8.27 -9.73 2.63
C LEU A 33 -6.85 -9.19 2.72
N VAL A 34 -5.90 -10.00 3.19
CA VAL A 34 -4.48 -9.61 3.33
C VAL A 34 -3.85 -9.16 2.01
N PRO A 35 -3.88 -9.94 0.91
CA PRO A 35 -3.26 -9.49 -0.35
C PRO A 35 -3.96 -8.25 -0.92
N LEU A 36 -5.28 -8.17 -0.83
CA LEU A 36 -6.04 -7.01 -1.29
C LEU A 36 -5.67 -5.74 -0.52
N TRP A 37 -5.48 -5.86 0.80
CA TRP A 37 -5.00 -4.75 1.62
C TRP A 37 -3.60 -4.29 1.21
N GLN A 38 -2.69 -5.23 0.90
CA GLN A 38 -1.35 -4.89 0.45
C GLN A 38 -1.36 -4.14 -0.87
N GLU A 39 -2.16 -4.59 -1.84
CA GLU A 39 -2.33 -3.91 -3.12
C GLU A 39 -2.84 -2.48 -2.91
N HIS A 40 -3.83 -2.29 -2.02
CA HIS A 40 -4.29 -0.95 -1.66
C HIS A 40 -3.20 -0.08 -1.03
N CYS A 41 -2.37 -0.64 -0.14
CA CYS A 41 -1.26 0.10 0.47
C CYS A 41 -0.19 0.50 -0.57
N GLN A 42 0.17 -0.40 -1.49
CA GLN A 42 1.13 -0.12 -2.55
C GLN A 42 0.60 0.97 -3.48
N LEU A 43 -0.65 0.84 -3.91
CA LEU A 43 -1.29 1.82 -4.78
C LEU A 43 -1.38 3.19 -4.11
N ALA A 44 -1.73 3.26 -2.83
CA ALA A 44 -1.75 4.50 -2.07
C ALA A 44 -0.36 5.16 -1.97
N ALA A 45 0.71 4.37 -1.85
CA ALA A 45 2.08 4.88 -1.84
C ALA A 45 2.49 5.44 -3.22
N GLU A 46 2.14 4.73 -4.30
CA GLU A 46 2.38 5.19 -5.68
C GLU A 46 1.64 6.49 -5.97
N TYR A 47 0.37 6.61 -5.56
CA TYR A 47 -0.40 7.85 -5.71
C TYR A 47 0.30 9.04 -5.05
N ARG A 48 0.80 8.87 -3.82
CA ARG A 48 1.54 9.93 -3.11
C ARG A 48 2.85 10.30 -3.81
N ALA A 49 3.55 9.31 -4.36
CA ALA A 49 4.77 9.55 -5.12
C ALA A 49 4.47 10.40 -6.37
N VAL A 50 3.41 10.05 -7.12
CA VAL A 50 2.97 10.82 -8.30
C VAL A 50 2.51 12.21 -7.92
N GLU A 51 1.73 12.36 -6.85
CA GLU A 51 1.27 13.67 -6.35
C GLU A 51 2.45 14.59 -6.02
N SER A 52 3.50 14.07 -5.37
CA SER A 52 4.70 14.85 -5.08
C SER A 52 5.45 15.31 -6.35
N GLN A 53 5.44 14.49 -7.41
CA GLN A 53 6.05 14.85 -8.69
C GLN A 53 5.25 15.95 -9.39
N VAL A 54 3.92 15.86 -9.38
CA VAL A 54 3.03 16.89 -9.93
C VAL A 54 3.28 18.22 -9.21
N LEU A 55 3.29 18.23 -7.88
CA LEU A 55 3.57 19.44 -7.09
C LEU A 55 4.94 20.04 -7.42
N ARG A 56 5.96 19.21 -7.60
CA ARG A 56 7.30 19.67 -8.00
C ARG A 56 7.29 20.30 -9.39
N MET A 57 6.65 19.66 -10.38
CA MET A 57 6.53 20.20 -11.74
C MET A 57 5.74 21.50 -11.76
N GLU A 58 4.66 21.60 -10.99
CA GLU A 58 3.89 22.84 -10.85
C GLU A 58 4.73 23.97 -10.25
N GLN A 59 5.55 23.68 -9.24
CA GLN A 59 6.48 24.67 -8.69
C GLN A 59 7.52 25.13 -9.72
N GLU A 60 8.05 24.22 -10.53
CA GLU A 60 9.00 24.54 -11.61
C GLU A 60 8.35 25.43 -12.68
N VAL A 61 7.13 25.10 -13.12
CA VAL A 61 6.35 25.91 -14.07
C VAL A 61 6.04 27.30 -13.48
N ASN A 62 5.63 27.38 -12.22
CA ASN A 62 5.33 28.66 -11.57
C ASN A 62 6.58 29.54 -11.42
N ARG A 63 7.73 28.94 -11.10
CA ARG A 63 9.02 29.65 -11.09
C ARG A 63 9.38 30.17 -12.48
N ALA A 64 9.22 29.36 -13.52
CA ALA A 64 9.49 29.76 -14.91
C ALA A 64 8.57 30.90 -15.35
N ARG A 65 7.28 30.83 -15.04
CA ARG A 65 6.30 31.91 -15.29
C ARG A 65 6.67 33.20 -14.56
N GLY A 66 7.08 33.11 -13.29
CA GLY A 66 7.55 34.26 -12.51
C GLY A 66 8.76 34.94 -13.15
N ARG A 67 9.74 34.16 -13.65
CA ARG A 67 10.89 34.71 -14.40
C ARG A 67 10.48 35.38 -15.70
N LEU A 68 9.58 34.78 -16.47
CA LEU A 68 9.06 35.38 -17.71
C LEU A 68 8.34 36.70 -17.43
N MET A 69 7.51 36.75 -16.38
CA MET A 69 6.85 38.01 -15.98
C MET A 69 7.87 39.08 -15.57
N ALA A 70 8.92 38.71 -14.83
CA ALA A 70 9.97 39.65 -14.46
C ALA A 70 10.72 40.21 -15.68
N ILE A 71 11.01 39.36 -16.68
CA ILE A 71 11.64 39.79 -17.95
C ILE A 71 10.73 40.76 -18.71
N CYS A 72 9.42 40.48 -18.78
CA CYS A 72 8.48 41.33 -19.50
C CYS A 72 8.23 42.69 -18.82
N VAL A 73 8.31 42.76 -17.49
CA VAL A 73 8.00 43.97 -16.71
C VAL A 73 9.23 44.86 -16.48
N ASP A 74 10.42 44.27 -16.29
CA ASP A 74 11.64 45.02 -15.98
C ASP A 74 12.69 44.97 -17.12
N PRO A 75 12.87 46.06 -17.88
CA PRO A 75 13.88 46.13 -18.92
C PRO A 75 15.32 46.06 -18.39
N GLN A 76 15.58 46.49 -17.13
CA GLN A 76 16.92 46.38 -16.53
C GLN A 76 17.26 44.92 -16.20
N TYR A 77 16.27 44.11 -15.84
CA TYR A 77 16.46 42.68 -15.63
C TYR A 77 16.88 41.97 -16.93
N THR A 78 16.29 42.38 -18.06
CA THR A 78 16.65 41.87 -19.39
C THR A 78 18.09 42.23 -19.77
N GLU A 79 18.52 43.46 -19.49
CA GLU A 79 19.91 43.88 -19.73
C GLU A 79 20.91 43.08 -18.89
N ARG A 80 20.59 42.82 -17.61
CA ARG A 80 21.42 41.98 -16.73
C ARG A 80 21.53 40.55 -17.23
N ILE A 81 20.43 39.95 -17.69
CA ILE A 81 20.45 38.60 -18.28
C ILE A 81 21.27 38.59 -19.56
N ALA A 82 21.12 39.59 -20.44
CA ALA A 82 21.89 39.67 -21.68
C ALA A 82 23.41 39.76 -21.40
N ILE A 83 23.81 40.55 -20.39
CA ILE A 83 25.22 40.65 -20.01
C ILE A 83 25.73 39.33 -19.40
N ASN A 84 24.96 38.71 -18.50
CA ASN A 84 25.41 37.54 -17.75
C ASN A 84 25.34 36.22 -18.55
N GLU A 85 24.23 35.96 -19.24
CA GLU A 85 24.00 34.69 -19.94
C GLU A 85 24.42 34.74 -21.41
N LEU A 86 24.18 35.85 -22.11
CA LEU A 86 24.55 36.01 -23.52
C LEU A 86 25.95 36.61 -23.70
N ASN A 87 26.64 36.94 -22.59
CA ASN A 87 27.95 37.57 -22.58
C ASN A 87 28.00 38.83 -23.47
N LEU A 88 26.89 39.59 -23.47
CA LEU A 88 26.73 40.74 -24.34
C LEU A 88 27.61 41.89 -23.81
N ARG A 89 28.69 42.19 -24.53
CA ARG A 89 29.67 43.20 -24.11
C ARG A 89 29.32 44.56 -24.71
N LYS A 90 29.23 45.59 -23.87
CA LYS A 90 29.22 46.97 -24.36
C LYS A 90 30.60 47.34 -24.88
N ALA A 91 30.65 48.10 -25.97
CA ALA A 91 31.90 48.55 -26.56
C ALA A 91 32.77 49.27 -25.51
N GLY A 92 33.98 48.77 -25.28
CA GLY A 92 34.94 49.32 -24.31
C GLY A 92 34.99 48.62 -22.94
N GLN A 93 34.20 47.58 -22.69
CA GLN A 93 34.31 46.78 -21.45
C GLN A 93 35.20 45.54 -21.66
N GLU A 94 36.19 45.38 -20.78
CA GLU A 94 37.11 44.24 -20.77
C GLU A 94 36.65 43.21 -19.72
N ALA A 95 36.37 41.98 -20.17
CA ALA A 95 35.80 40.95 -19.31
C ALA A 95 36.92 40.18 -18.60
N ILE A 96 37.00 40.34 -17.27
CA ILE A 96 37.89 39.55 -16.43
C ILE A 96 37.19 38.20 -16.17
N ARG A 97 37.74 37.12 -16.75
CA ARG A 97 37.26 35.76 -16.49
C ARG A 97 37.65 35.36 -15.07
N ILE A 98 36.69 35.40 -14.16
CA ILE A 98 36.86 34.86 -12.81
C ILE A 98 36.75 33.34 -12.94
N GLU A 99 37.84 32.62 -12.69
CA GLU A 99 37.78 31.17 -12.59
C GLU A 99 36.95 30.79 -11.35
N PRO A 100 35.97 29.88 -11.48
CA PRO A 100 35.14 29.50 -10.37
C PRO A 100 36.02 28.87 -9.30
N TYR A 101 36.09 29.52 -8.14
CA TYR A 101 36.73 28.94 -6.97
C TYR A 101 35.98 27.66 -6.62
N PRO A 102 36.65 26.53 -6.35
CA PRO A 102 35.97 25.30 -5.95
C PRO A 102 35.33 25.54 -4.59
N ILE A 103 34.04 25.85 -4.60
CA ILE A 103 33.25 25.89 -3.39
C ILE A 103 32.99 24.43 -3.02
N LEU A 104 33.73 23.94 -2.02
CA LEU A 104 33.42 22.70 -1.31
C LEU A 104 32.08 22.89 -0.60
N PHE A 105 30.99 22.83 -1.34
CA PHE A 105 29.69 22.68 -0.75
C PHE A 105 29.61 21.23 -0.28
N ASP A 106 29.71 21.02 1.04
CA ASP A 106 29.23 19.79 1.66
C ASP A 106 27.75 19.65 1.31
N GLN A 107 27.49 18.82 0.30
CA GLN A 107 26.21 18.66 -0.36
C GLN A 107 25.22 17.83 0.47
N GLU A 108 25.33 17.90 1.80
CA GLU A 108 24.71 16.94 2.71
C GLU A 108 23.40 17.43 3.35
N SER A 109 22.98 18.70 3.14
CA SER A 109 21.85 19.27 3.91
C SER A 109 20.88 20.18 3.14
N LEU A 110 20.40 19.72 1.97
CA LEU A 110 19.24 20.32 1.30
C LEU A 110 18.16 19.28 0.94
N ALA A 111 18.21 18.09 1.53
CA ALA A 111 17.05 17.23 1.54
C ALA A 111 15.99 17.92 2.42
N PRO A 112 14.79 18.26 1.89
CA PRO A 112 13.71 18.73 2.74
C PRO A 112 13.48 17.65 3.80
N GLN A 113 13.63 18.00 5.07
CA GLN A 113 13.24 17.15 6.19
C GLN A 113 11.72 17.05 6.19
N THR A 114 11.17 16.32 5.23
CA THR A 114 9.78 15.93 5.23
C THR A 114 9.66 14.86 6.31
N THR A 115 9.52 15.29 7.57
CA THR A 115 9.07 14.47 8.69
C THR A 115 7.60 14.09 8.50
N MET A 116 7.27 13.54 7.34
CA MET A 116 6.14 12.64 7.26
C MET A 116 6.59 11.38 7.95
N ALA A 117 6.06 11.14 9.15
CA ALA A 117 6.18 9.86 9.83
C ALA A 117 5.97 8.77 8.78
N ALA A 118 7.02 7.99 8.53
CA ALA A 118 6.96 6.92 7.55
C ALA A 118 5.73 6.08 7.90
N PRO A 119 4.83 5.79 6.93
CA PRO A 119 3.66 4.97 7.22
C PRO A 119 4.14 3.71 7.94
N THR A 120 3.57 3.44 9.10
CA THR A 120 3.92 2.27 9.92
C THR A 120 3.88 1.05 9.02
N ASP A 121 5.05 0.47 8.77
CA ASP A 121 5.18 -0.62 7.81
C ASP A 121 4.69 -1.91 8.45
N TYR A 122 3.37 -2.08 8.43
CA TYR A 122 2.71 -3.29 8.92
C TYR A 122 3.10 -4.53 8.09
N SER A 123 3.72 -4.35 6.91
CA SER A 123 4.14 -5.45 6.05
C SER A 123 5.33 -6.25 6.60
N ASN A 124 6.08 -5.69 7.55
CA ASN A 124 7.22 -6.37 8.17
C ASN A 124 6.84 -7.38 9.25
N GLN A 125 5.56 -7.56 9.57
CA GLN A 125 5.17 -8.57 10.54
C GLN A 125 5.26 -9.98 9.92
N GLU A 126 6.06 -10.85 10.51
CA GLU A 126 6.36 -12.20 9.98
C GLU A 126 5.12 -13.04 9.66
N TRP A 127 4.03 -12.86 10.41
CA TRP A 127 2.78 -13.58 10.16
C TRP A 127 2.07 -13.13 8.88
N PHE A 128 2.24 -11.88 8.42
CA PHE A 128 1.68 -11.41 7.15
C PHE A 128 2.34 -12.13 5.96
N LYS A 129 3.64 -12.42 6.05
CA LYS A 129 4.41 -13.12 5.01
C LYS A 129 3.85 -14.51 4.71
N LEU A 130 3.21 -15.16 5.69
CA LEU A 130 2.57 -16.47 5.52
C LEU A 130 1.39 -16.41 4.55
N PHE A 131 0.57 -15.35 4.61
CA PHE A 131 -0.60 -15.16 3.75
C PHE A 131 -0.24 -14.58 2.38
N LEU A 132 0.88 -13.86 2.31
CA LEU A 132 1.40 -13.26 1.07
C LEU A 132 2.01 -14.30 0.12
N ASN A 133 2.57 -15.39 0.65
CA ASN A 133 3.19 -16.41 -0.18
C ASN A 133 2.13 -17.22 -0.95
N GLU A 134 2.14 -17.14 -2.28
CA GLU A 134 1.15 -17.77 -3.15
C GLU A 134 1.01 -19.28 -2.91
N LYS A 135 2.12 -19.96 -2.60
CA LYS A 135 2.12 -21.40 -2.33
C LYS A 135 1.36 -21.75 -1.04
N HIS A 136 1.60 -20.99 0.03
CA HIS A 136 0.91 -21.20 1.31
C HIS A 136 -0.56 -20.79 1.22
N ARG A 137 -0.86 -19.73 0.46
CA ARG A 137 -2.23 -19.25 0.21
C ARG A 137 -3.14 -20.35 -0.35
N ARG A 138 -2.67 -21.08 -1.38
CA ARG A 138 -3.43 -22.21 -1.97
C ARG A 138 -3.72 -23.29 -0.94
N TRP A 139 -2.73 -23.63 -0.11
CA TRP A 139 -2.91 -24.59 0.98
C TRP A 139 -3.91 -24.12 2.04
N TYR A 140 -3.85 -22.86 2.47
CA TYR A 140 -4.81 -22.29 3.41
C TYR A 140 -6.24 -22.25 2.85
N LEU A 141 -6.41 -21.95 1.56
CA LEU A 141 -7.71 -22.01 0.91
C LEU A 141 -8.28 -23.44 0.85
N ILE A 142 -7.44 -24.43 0.54
CA ILE A 142 -7.84 -25.84 0.58
C ILE A 142 -8.23 -26.25 2.00
N LEU A 143 -7.46 -25.81 3.01
CA LEU A 143 -7.74 -26.10 4.42
C LEU A 143 -9.04 -25.44 4.89
N ALA A 144 -9.29 -24.18 4.50
CA ALA A 144 -10.55 -23.48 4.78
C ALA A 144 -11.74 -24.16 4.09
N GLY A 145 -11.60 -24.53 2.83
CA GLY A 145 -12.61 -25.31 2.09
C GLY A 145 -12.87 -26.67 2.73
N GLY A 146 -11.82 -27.34 3.20
CA GLY A 146 -11.91 -28.60 3.95
C GLY A 146 -12.66 -28.45 5.26
N LEU A 147 -12.38 -27.40 6.05
CA LEU A 147 -13.09 -27.09 7.29
C LEU A 147 -14.58 -26.80 7.06
N LEU A 148 -14.90 -26.07 6.00
CA LEU A 148 -16.30 -25.81 5.66
C LEU A 148 -16.99 -27.11 5.19
N ALA A 149 -16.34 -27.90 4.35
CA ALA A 149 -16.87 -29.18 3.91
C ALA A 149 -17.12 -30.13 5.10
N THR A 150 -16.19 -30.23 6.05
CA THR A 150 -16.38 -31.06 7.25
C THR A 150 -17.50 -30.53 8.14
N ALA A 151 -17.65 -29.21 8.27
CA ALA A 151 -18.81 -28.61 8.95
C ALA A 151 -20.14 -29.00 8.29
N PHE A 152 -20.23 -28.94 6.96
CA PHE A 152 -21.45 -29.37 6.25
C PHE A 152 -21.71 -30.88 6.41
N ILE A 153 -20.68 -31.71 6.34
CA ILE A 153 -20.82 -33.17 6.53
C ILE A 153 -21.33 -33.47 7.94
N THR A 154 -20.82 -32.82 8.98
CA THR A 154 -21.31 -33.05 10.36
C THR A 154 -22.77 -32.60 10.52
N ALA A 155 -23.17 -31.49 9.89
CA ALA A 155 -24.55 -31.04 9.89
C ALA A 155 -25.51 -32.02 9.15
N ILE A 156 -25.09 -32.56 8.00
CA ILE A 156 -25.87 -33.55 7.25
C ILE A 156 -26.00 -34.84 8.07
N ALA A 157 -24.90 -35.35 8.61
CA ALA A 157 -24.92 -36.55 9.45
C ALA A 157 -25.83 -36.39 10.68
N ALA A 158 -25.82 -35.20 11.31
CA ALA A 158 -26.72 -34.90 12.42
C ALA A 158 -28.20 -34.85 11.98
N LYS A 159 -28.49 -34.38 10.76
CA LYS A 159 -29.85 -34.35 10.19
C LYS A 159 -30.36 -35.75 9.86
N ASP A 160 -29.52 -36.61 9.30
CA ASP A 160 -29.92 -37.97 8.91
C ASP A 160 -30.23 -38.84 10.14
N ARG A 161 -29.47 -38.68 11.24
CA ARG A 161 -29.80 -39.32 12.53
C ARG A 161 -31.20 -38.93 13.02
N ARG A 162 -31.56 -37.64 12.96
CA ARG A 162 -32.91 -37.18 13.35
C ARG A 162 -34.01 -37.76 12.47
N ARG A 163 -33.75 -37.97 11.17
CA ARG A 163 -34.73 -38.58 10.25
C ARG A 163 -34.98 -40.05 10.59
N ALA A 164 -33.92 -40.81 10.87
CA ALA A 164 -34.03 -42.20 11.30
C ALA A 164 -34.84 -42.37 12.60
N GLU A 165 -34.77 -41.40 13.51
CA GLU A 165 -35.54 -41.41 14.77
C GLU A 165 -37.03 -41.11 14.60
N ILE A 166 -37.42 -40.35 13.56
CA ILE A 166 -38.82 -39.96 13.33
C ILE A 166 -39.62 -41.06 12.59
N GLY A 167 -38.96 -42.14 12.12
CA GLY A 167 -39.64 -43.31 11.55
C GLY A 167 -40.33 -43.01 10.22
N LEU A 168 -39.64 -42.30 9.33
CA LEU A 168 -40.04 -42.03 7.94
C LEU A 168 -39.09 -42.73 6.97
#